data_AF-A0A9E3TT44-F1
#
_entry.id   AF-A0A9E3TT44-F1
#
_cell.length_a   1.000
_cell.length_b   1.000
_cell.length_c   1.000
_cell.angle_alpha   90.00
_cell.angle_beta   90.00
_cell.angle_gamma   90.00
#
_symmetry.space_group_name_H-M   'P 1'
#
loop_
_entity.id
_entity.type
_entity.pdbx_description
1 polymer ?
#
loop_
_entity_poly.entity_id
_entity_poly.type
_entity_poly.pdbx_seq_one_letter_code
_entity_poly.pdbx_strand_id
1 'polypeptide(L)'
;MSLLPSNAALESNADLREFSALLLAALGCVCEYDSDGVAVYAIPEPLRARLACGDKLHLSSTDAKASDKAPATPFDLQSLRNLANELIATQGVVCTVPASQPESVREVSQRLFDAYTIDGGSVHLSGCTLEDRALLRVSCVTSSEPSADKLLIKHYFVTLTGEPIDIGLIEGLGLLHVALPSRTIRVTVDQCDRWRLVAERAIAGVDPDSEVLLTSVVWCKYAEGKLSFVIGDATTSITFSGWAQQFVDGSVKPPPLVCAATGVRSYHLAATDDGSIAPFEAIGTCSESGKRVLLSELETCQITGRGALPDAFETCPVSGDRLLRRALAACTNCQQSVSPTALADSRCTACRSLMKVSKDDPRMARLLGEYPKLDRWPRWKLAETASVYVVVAASMTKRLLIVLNKNDLVVLWLAKGSRFTKKWTKATDIDRATYLQ
;
A
#
# COMPACT_ATOMS: atom_id res chain seq x y z
N MET A 1 17.25 -15.07 25.81
CA MET A 1 15.83 -15.08 26.23
C MET A 1 15.65 -13.94 27.21
N SER A 2 14.88 -12.92 26.81
CA SER A 2 14.53 -11.81 27.70
C SER A 2 13.38 -12.27 28.58
N LEU A 3 13.47 -12.04 29.89
CA LEU A 3 12.36 -12.29 30.82
C LEU A 3 11.25 -11.28 30.54
N LEU A 4 9.99 -11.71 30.64
CA LEU A 4 8.82 -10.83 30.54
C LEU A 4 8.93 -9.68 31.55
N PRO A 5 8.66 -8.42 31.16
CA PRO A 5 8.56 -7.32 32.13
C PRO A 5 7.39 -7.58 33.09
N SER A 6 7.53 -7.14 34.34
CA SER A 6 6.54 -7.33 35.41
C SER A 6 5.12 -6.81 35.09
N ASN A 7 5.00 -5.92 34.10
CA ASN A 7 3.74 -5.31 33.67
C ASN A 7 3.10 -6.02 32.46
N ALA A 8 3.57 -7.21 32.09
CA ALA A 8 3.05 -7.97 30.95
C ALA A 8 1.81 -8.82 31.27
N ALA A 9 1.41 -8.87 32.54
CA ALA A 9 0.16 -9.49 32.96
C ALA A 9 -1.00 -8.56 32.60
N LEU A 10 -2.05 -9.10 31.97
CA LEU A 10 -3.33 -8.43 31.88
C LEU A 10 -4.20 -8.90 33.05
N GLU A 11 -4.73 -7.93 33.80
CA GLU A 11 -5.58 -8.13 34.96
C GLU A 11 -7.01 -7.70 34.62
N SER A 12 -8.00 -8.58 34.78
CA SER A 12 -9.41 -8.18 34.80
C SER A 12 -10.18 -8.96 35.85
N ASN A 13 -10.99 -8.25 36.65
CA ASN A 13 -11.90 -8.86 37.62
C ASN A 13 -13.01 -9.70 36.96
N ALA A 14 -13.26 -9.53 35.65
CA ALA A 14 -14.16 -10.38 34.88
C ALA A 14 -13.57 -11.77 34.57
N ASP A 15 -12.24 -11.93 34.69
CA ASP A 15 -11.52 -13.10 34.21
C ASP A 15 -11.76 -14.34 35.06
N LEU A 16 -11.98 -14.22 36.38
CA LEU A 16 -12.21 -15.40 37.24
C LEU A 16 -13.46 -16.17 36.81
N ARG A 17 -14.54 -15.46 36.47
CA ARG A 17 -15.80 -16.08 36.04
C ARG A 17 -15.64 -16.72 34.67
N GLU A 18 -15.08 -16.00 33.70
CA GLU A 18 -14.87 -16.50 32.34
C GLU A 18 -13.92 -17.70 32.34
N PHE A 19 -12.86 -17.64 33.13
CA PHE A 19 -11.91 -18.73 33.31
C PHE A 19 -12.58 -19.95 33.96
N SER A 20 -13.35 -19.77 35.04
CA SER A 20 -14.07 -20.87 35.69
C SER A 20 -15.10 -21.51 34.77
N ALA A 21 -15.86 -20.70 34.03
CA ALA A 21 -16.81 -21.16 33.02
C ALA A 21 -16.12 -21.98 31.91
N LEU A 22 -14.96 -21.53 31.44
CA LEU A 22 -14.16 -22.23 30.45
C LEU A 22 -13.68 -23.59 30.98
N LEU A 23 -13.17 -23.67 32.22
CA LEU A 23 -12.74 -24.94 32.83
C LEU A 23 -13.89 -25.94 32.93
N LEU A 24 -15.05 -25.47 33.41
CA LEU A 24 -16.25 -26.30 33.54
C LEU A 24 -16.75 -26.80 32.19
N ALA A 25 -16.81 -25.92 31.19
CA ALA A 25 -17.18 -26.29 29.83
C ALA A 25 -16.19 -27.30 29.24
N ALA A 26 -14.88 -27.13 29.48
CA ALA A 26 -13.84 -28.03 28.98
C ALA A 26 -13.97 -29.44 29.59
N LEU A 27 -14.45 -29.53 30.83
CA LEU A 27 -14.78 -30.78 31.52
C LEU A 27 -16.15 -31.37 31.11
N GLY A 28 -16.87 -30.75 30.18
CA GLY A 28 -18.17 -31.21 29.70
C GLY A 28 -19.34 -30.89 30.62
N CYS A 29 -19.19 -29.92 31.54
CA CYS A 29 -20.31 -29.46 32.36
C CYS A 29 -21.26 -28.60 31.52
N VAL A 30 -22.57 -28.81 31.69
CA VAL A 30 -23.61 -28.07 30.95
C VAL A 30 -24.04 -26.86 31.78
N CYS A 31 -24.04 -25.68 31.17
CA CYS A 31 -24.50 -24.45 31.79
C CYS A 31 -26.00 -24.23 31.53
N GLU A 32 -26.76 -23.96 32.58
CA GLU A 32 -28.13 -23.47 32.56
C GLU A 32 -28.18 -22.12 33.29
N TYR A 33 -29.13 -21.26 32.92
CA TYR A 33 -29.37 -20.00 33.64
C TYR A 33 -30.63 -20.15 34.48
N ASP A 34 -30.55 -19.80 35.76
CA ASP A 34 -31.74 -19.75 36.61
C ASP A 34 -32.60 -18.50 36.33
N SER A 35 -33.74 -18.39 37.01
CA SER A 35 -34.68 -17.28 36.86
C SER A 35 -34.08 -15.90 37.21
N ASP A 36 -32.97 -15.90 37.94
CA ASP A 36 -32.29 -14.69 38.42
C ASP A 36 -31.05 -14.37 37.55
N GLY A 37 -30.82 -15.14 36.48
CA GLY A 37 -29.72 -14.95 35.53
C GLY A 37 -28.37 -15.48 36.03
N VAL A 38 -28.36 -16.28 37.11
CA VAL A 38 -27.15 -16.92 37.64
C VAL A 38 -26.83 -18.16 36.80
N ALA A 39 -25.56 -18.33 36.45
CA ALA A 39 -25.10 -19.50 35.71
C ALA A 39 -24.95 -20.69 36.65
N VAL A 40 -25.65 -21.78 36.35
CA VAL A 40 -25.67 -23.04 37.09
C VAL A 40 -25.11 -24.15 36.21
N TYR A 41 -24.05 -24.80 36.64
CA TYR A 41 -23.40 -25.87 35.90
C TYR A 41 -23.78 -27.23 36.45
N ALA A 42 -24.33 -28.10 35.61
CA ALA A 42 -24.56 -29.50 35.94
C ALA A 42 -23.23 -30.27 35.91
N ILE A 43 -22.85 -30.85 37.04
CA ILE A 43 -21.59 -31.59 37.21
C ILE A 43 -21.83 -33.08 36.95
N PRO A 44 -21.15 -33.68 35.94
CA PRO A 44 -21.20 -35.13 35.69
C PRO A 44 -20.80 -35.95 36.92
N GLU A 45 -21.50 -37.06 37.17
CA GLU A 45 -21.24 -37.94 38.32
C GLU A 45 -19.77 -38.32 38.52
N PRO A 46 -18.98 -38.65 37.47
CA PRO A 46 -17.55 -38.95 37.62
C PRO A 46 -16.70 -37.78 38.14
N LEU A 47 -17.17 -36.54 37.97
CA LEU A 47 -16.46 -35.32 38.37
C LEU A 47 -16.85 -34.86 39.78
N ARG A 48 -18.05 -35.20 40.27
CA ARG A 48 -18.55 -34.73 41.58
C ARG A 48 -17.60 -35.08 42.74
N ALA A 49 -17.16 -36.33 42.80
CA ALA A 49 -16.23 -36.81 43.83
C ALA A 49 -14.84 -36.17 43.71
N ARG A 50 -14.37 -35.91 42.48
CA ARG A 50 -13.05 -35.35 42.18
C ARG A 50 -12.98 -33.85 42.47
N LEU A 51 -14.08 -33.15 42.25
CA LEU A 51 -14.23 -31.72 42.49
C LEU A 51 -14.76 -31.41 43.90
N ALA A 52 -15.09 -32.43 44.70
CA ALA A 52 -15.72 -32.31 46.02
C ALA A 52 -16.97 -31.40 46.02
N CYS A 53 -17.81 -31.52 44.98
CA CYS A 53 -19.00 -30.70 44.80
C CYS A 53 -20.26 -31.54 44.56
N GLY A 54 -21.43 -30.89 44.66
CA GLY A 54 -22.74 -31.50 44.40
C GLY A 54 -23.01 -31.76 42.92
N ASP A 55 -24.26 -32.04 42.60
CA ASP A 55 -24.73 -32.21 41.21
C ASP A 55 -24.80 -30.89 40.43
N LYS A 56 -24.81 -29.76 41.14
CA LYS A 56 -24.84 -28.41 40.58
C LYS A 56 -23.79 -27.51 41.23
N LEU A 57 -23.22 -26.62 40.41
CA LEU A 57 -22.31 -25.57 40.84
C LEU A 57 -22.83 -24.22 40.36
N HIS A 58 -22.97 -23.25 41.29
CA HIS A 58 -23.46 -21.90 41.00
C HIS A 58 -22.28 -20.93 40.86
N LEU A 59 -22.19 -20.21 39.73
CA LEU A 59 -21.22 -19.12 39.55
C LEU A 59 -21.93 -17.77 39.70
N SER A 60 -21.85 -17.16 40.89
CA SER A 60 -22.36 -15.80 41.14
C SER A 60 -21.31 -14.72 40.85
N SER A 61 -21.76 -13.56 40.37
CA SER A 61 -20.89 -12.36 40.29
C SER A 61 -20.58 -11.86 41.71
N THR A 62 -19.35 -11.43 41.95
CA THR A 62 -18.92 -10.81 43.22
C THR A 62 -19.71 -9.54 43.59
N ASP A 63 -20.51 -8.98 42.67
CA ASP A 63 -21.34 -7.79 42.90
C ASP A 63 -22.84 -8.12 43.09
N ALA A 64 -23.23 -9.41 43.05
CA ALA A 64 -24.62 -9.80 43.27
C ALA A 64 -24.96 -9.64 44.76
N LYS A 65 -25.84 -8.66 45.08
CA LYS A 65 -26.51 -8.60 46.38
C LYS A 65 -27.07 -9.98 46.69
N ALA A 66 -26.64 -10.56 47.81
CA ALA A 66 -27.08 -11.84 48.30
C ALA A 66 -28.62 -11.94 48.21
N SER A 67 -29.09 -12.69 47.22
CA SER A 67 -30.46 -13.16 47.15
C SER A 67 -30.60 -14.26 48.20
N ASP A 68 -31.67 -14.24 49.01
CA ASP A 68 -31.95 -15.15 50.13
C ASP A 68 -32.16 -16.64 49.71
N LYS A 69 -31.88 -17.03 48.46
CA LYS A 69 -32.06 -18.38 47.96
C LYS A 69 -30.73 -19.03 47.55
N ALA A 70 -30.35 -20.01 48.38
CA ALA A 70 -29.18 -20.88 48.30
C ALA A 70 -27.83 -20.11 48.36
N PRO A 71 -26.96 -20.39 49.34
CA PRO A 71 -25.65 -19.75 49.37
C PRO A 71 -24.90 -20.17 48.11
N ALA A 72 -24.64 -19.21 47.22
CA ALA A 72 -23.66 -19.42 46.16
C ALA A 72 -22.35 -19.76 46.86
N THR A 73 -21.89 -21.00 46.74
CA THR A 73 -20.61 -21.41 47.32
C THR A 73 -19.55 -20.51 46.68
N PRO A 74 -18.85 -19.67 47.46
CA PRO A 74 -17.81 -18.82 46.89
C PRO A 74 -16.81 -19.74 46.20
N PHE A 75 -16.49 -19.42 44.95
CA PHE A 75 -15.54 -20.21 44.17
C PHE A 75 -14.16 -20.00 44.79
N ASP A 76 -13.74 -20.93 45.65
CA ASP A 76 -12.49 -20.82 46.39
C ASP A 76 -11.29 -21.27 45.54
N LEU A 77 -10.10 -20.93 46.02
CA LEU A 77 -8.84 -21.27 45.34
C LEU A 77 -8.69 -22.79 45.17
N GLN A 78 -9.16 -23.57 46.15
CA GLN A 78 -9.04 -25.03 46.11
C GLN A 78 -9.94 -25.63 45.02
N SER A 79 -11.14 -25.09 44.81
CA SER A 79 -12.05 -25.50 43.74
C SER A 79 -11.46 -25.20 42.36
N LEU A 80 -10.83 -24.03 42.16
CA LEU A 80 -10.09 -23.69 40.94
C LEU A 80 -8.95 -24.68 40.67
N ARG A 81 -8.14 -24.97 41.69
CA ARG A 81 -7.04 -25.95 41.59
C ARG A 81 -7.56 -27.34 41.21
N ASN A 82 -8.64 -27.78 41.86
CA ASN A 82 -9.24 -29.09 41.57
C ASN A 82 -9.73 -29.16 40.11
N LEU A 83 -10.41 -28.12 39.60
CA LEU A 83 -10.83 -28.05 38.19
C LEU A 83 -9.63 -28.08 37.23
N ALA A 84 -8.61 -27.27 37.49
CA ALA A 84 -7.44 -27.20 36.62
C ALA A 84 -6.67 -28.53 36.59
N ASN A 85 -6.43 -29.15 37.75
CA ASN A 85 -5.77 -30.45 37.87
C ASN A 85 -6.55 -31.56 37.16
N GLU A 86 -7.87 -31.54 37.30
CA GLU A 86 -8.76 -32.49 36.63
C GLU A 86 -8.65 -32.40 35.11
N LEU A 87 -8.64 -31.17 34.61
CA LEU A 87 -8.56 -30.88 33.19
C LEU A 87 -7.18 -31.26 32.61
N ILE A 88 -6.10 -30.98 33.34
CA ILE A 88 -4.75 -31.44 32.99
C ILE A 88 -4.68 -32.97 32.96
N ALA A 89 -5.25 -33.65 33.95
CA ALA A 89 -5.24 -35.11 34.03
C ALA A 89 -6.03 -35.79 32.90
N THR A 90 -7.10 -35.15 32.40
CA THR A 90 -7.99 -35.70 31.38
C THR A 90 -7.60 -35.33 29.95
N GLN A 91 -7.10 -34.11 29.73
CA GLN A 91 -6.87 -33.55 28.39
C GLN A 91 -5.39 -33.19 28.12
N GLY A 92 -4.54 -33.16 29.14
CA GLY A 92 -3.15 -32.72 29.05
C GLY A 92 -3.04 -31.19 28.91
N VAL A 93 -3.46 -30.66 27.76
CA VAL A 93 -3.48 -29.21 27.47
C VAL A 93 -4.83 -28.82 26.89
N VAL A 94 -5.38 -27.73 27.43
CA VAL A 94 -6.65 -27.18 26.99
C VAL A 94 -6.44 -26.40 25.70
N CYS A 95 -7.13 -26.82 24.64
CA CYS A 95 -7.18 -26.09 23.39
C CYS A 95 -8.38 -25.13 23.39
N THR A 96 -8.11 -23.88 23.03
CA THR A 96 -9.11 -22.81 22.95
C THR A 96 -8.94 -22.04 21.65
N VAL A 97 -9.94 -21.24 21.29
CA VAL A 97 -9.91 -20.28 20.18
C VAL A 97 -10.47 -18.94 20.67
N PRO A 98 -10.06 -17.79 20.11
CA PRO A 98 -10.73 -16.54 20.42
C PRO A 98 -12.21 -16.59 20.04
N ALA A 99 -13.09 -16.08 20.90
CA ALA A 99 -14.54 -16.20 20.73
C ALA A 99 -15.08 -15.47 19.49
N SER A 100 -14.41 -14.40 19.06
CA SER A 100 -14.77 -13.58 17.90
C SER A 100 -14.05 -13.96 16.60
N GLN A 101 -13.20 -14.99 16.65
CA GLN A 101 -12.34 -15.39 15.53
C GLN A 101 -13.13 -15.76 14.27
N PRO A 102 -12.72 -15.31 13.07
CA PRO A 102 -13.37 -15.74 11.84
C PRO A 102 -13.24 -17.24 11.60
N GLU A 103 -14.32 -17.86 11.16
CA GLU A 103 -14.34 -19.30 10.86
C GLU A 103 -14.10 -19.60 9.37
N SER A 104 -14.28 -18.59 8.50
CA SER A 104 -14.24 -18.76 7.05
C SER A 104 -13.45 -17.66 6.32
N VAL A 105 -12.90 -18.01 5.15
CA VAL A 105 -12.24 -17.05 4.25
C VAL A 105 -13.20 -15.94 3.83
N ARG A 106 -14.50 -16.25 3.74
CA ARG A 106 -15.53 -15.30 3.32
C ARG A 106 -15.62 -14.10 4.26
N GLU A 107 -15.59 -14.34 5.57
CA GLU A 107 -15.64 -13.27 6.59
C GLU A 107 -14.45 -12.32 6.49
N VAL A 108 -13.26 -12.87 6.19
CA VAL A 108 -12.05 -12.07 5.99
C VAL A 108 -12.11 -11.31 4.65
N SER A 109 -12.53 -11.99 3.58
CA SER A 109 -12.49 -11.47 2.21
C SER A 109 -13.27 -10.18 2.02
N GLN A 110 -14.46 -10.06 2.65
CA GLN A 110 -15.28 -8.88 2.51
C GLN A 110 -14.56 -7.62 3.01
N ARG A 111 -13.93 -7.71 4.17
CA ARG A 111 -13.18 -6.59 4.75
C ARG A 111 -11.91 -6.25 3.97
N LEU A 112 -11.25 -7.26 3.41
CA LEU A 112 -10.12 -7.04 2.51
C LEU A 112 -10.55 -6.28 1.26
N PHE A 113 -11.72 -6.59 0.69
CA PHE A 113 -12.24 -5.93 -0.50
C PHE A 113 -12.70 -4.51 -0.21
N ASP A 114 -13.39 -4.29 0.91
CA ASP A 114 -13.87 -2.97 1.35
C ASP A 114 -12.73 -1.96 1.57
N ALA A 115 -11.50 -2.44 1.71
CA ALA A 115 -10.32 -1.58 1.81
C ALA A 115 -10.01 -0.83 0.50
N TYR A 116 -10.51 -1.29 -0.67
CA TYR A 116 -10.16 -0.75 -1.98
C TYR A 116 -11.34 -0.07 -2.68
N THR A 117 -11.05 0.98 -3.42
CA THR A 117 -11.97 1.60 -4.39
C THR A 117 -11.43 1.33 -5.80
N ILE A 118 -12.25 0.78 -6.69
CA ILE A 118 -11.81 0.34 -8.03
C ILE A 118 -12.69 0.97 -9.10
N ASP A 119 -12.11 1.83 -9.92
CA ASP A 119 -12.83 2.49 -11.00
C ASP A 119 -13.09 1.51 -12.15
N GLY A 120 -14.36 1.14 -12.35
CA GLY A 120 -14.77 0.31 -13.49
C GLY A 120 -14.28 -1.15 -13.40
N GLY A 121 -14.07 -1.67 -12.20
CA GLY A 121 -13.58 -3.04 -12.02
C GLY A 121 -13.97 -3.68 -10.69
N SER A 122 -13.27 -4.77 -10.35
CA SER A 122 -13.54 -5.56 -9.14
C SER A 122 -12.24 -6.09 -8.52
N VAL A 123 -12.35 -6.50 -7.26
CA VAL A 123 -11.32 -7.25 -6.54
C VAL A 123 -11.86 -8.61 -6.16
N HIS A 124 -11.01 -9.62 -6.26
CA HIS A 124 -11.30 -10.97 -5.81
C HIS A 124 -10.08 -11.61 -5.15
N LEU A 125 -10.30 -12.70 -4.42
CA LEU A 125 -9.22 -13.54 -3.91
C LEU A 125 -8.79 -14.55 -4.97
N SER A 126 -7.49 -14.64 -5.20
CA SER A 126 -6.86 -15.63 -6.11
C SER A 126 -6.02 -16.60 -5.30
N GLY A 127 -6.67 -17.25 -4.34
CA GLY A 127 -6.05 -18.10 -3.34
C GLY A 127 -5.95 -17.41 -1.98
N CYS A 128 -6.54 -18.02 -0.96
CA CYS A 128 -6.41 -17.61 0.44
C CYS A 128 -6.47 -18.86 1.32
N THR A 129 -5.54 -18.95 2.26
CA THR A 129 -5.51 -19.97 3.30
C THR A 129 -5.81 -19.34 4.64
N LEU A 130 -6.51 -20.09 5.49
CA LEU A 130 -6.69 -19.79 6.91
C LEU A 130 -6.03 -20.88 7.72
N GLU A 131 -4.83 -20.59 8.19
CA GLU A 131 -4.01 -21.50 8.97
C GLU A 131 -4.30 -21.33 10.47
N ASP A 132 -4.34 -22.43 11.19
CA ASP A 132 -4.37 -22.41 12.66
C ASP A 132 -2.94 -22.24 13.19
N ARG A 133 -2.68 -21.15 13.93
CA ARG A 133 -1.42 -20.91 14.61
C ARG A 133 -1.63 -20.87 16.12
N ALA A 134 -0.85 -21.66 16.83
CA ALA A 134 -0.95 -21.79 18.28
C ALA A 134 -0.18 -20.67 19.00
N LEU A 135 -0.82 -20.08 20.00
CA LEU A 135 -0.24 -19.22 21.01
C LEU A 135 -0.45 -19.88 22.37
N LEU A 136 0.40 -19.58 23.36
CA LEU A 136 0.31 -20.15 24.70
C LEU A 136 -0.22 -19.10 25.66
N ARG A 137 -1.22 -19.50 26.46
CA ARG A 137 -1.77 -18.71 27.56
C ARG A 137 -1.51 -19.42 28.86
N VAL A 138 -0.73 -18.80 29.75
CA VAL A 138 -0.51 -19.25 31.12
C VAL A 138 -1.42 -18.47 32.05
N SER A 139 -2.28 -19.18 32.76
CA SER A 139 -3.21 -18.60 33.72
C SER A 139 -2.68 -18.84 35.12
N CYS A 140 -2.42 -17.75 35.83
CA CYS A 140 -1.92 -17.77 37.20
C CYS A 140 -2.97 -17.20 38.14
N VAL A 141 -2.91 -17.61 39.40
CA VAL A 141 -3.72 -17.03 40.46
C VAL A 141 -2.82 -16.33 41.46
N THR A 142 -3.23 -15.13 41.85
CA THR A 142 -2.57 -14.33 42.88
C THR A 142 -3.58 -14.11 44.00
N SER A 143 -3.16 -14.36 45.24
CA SER A 143 -3.93 -13.90 46.41
C SER A 143 -3.63 -12.41 46.58
N SER A 144 -4.63 -11.53 46.43
CA SER A 144 -4.43 -10.14 46.86
C SER A 144 -4.22 -10.07 48.37
N GLU A 145 -3.74 -8.92 48.86
CA GLU A 145 -3.46 -8.65 50.28
C GLU A 145 -4.49 -9.26 51.25
N PRO A 146 -4.08 -9.69 52.45
CA PRO A 146 -4.90 -10.42 53.43
C PRO A 146 -6.16 -9.70 53.93
N SER A 147 -6.44 -8.48 53.46
CA SER A 147 -7.63 -7.69 53.80
C SER A 147 -8.76 -7.78 52.78
N ALA A 148 -8.50 -8.31 51.58
CA ALA A 148 -9.50 -8.53 50.55
C ALA A 148 -9.50 -10.00 50.13
N ASP A 149 -10.55 -10.75 50.51
CA ASP A 149 -10.86 -12.12 50.09
C ASP A 149 -11.17 -12.21 48.57
N LYS A 150 -10.32 -11.62 47.72
CA LYS A 150 -10.53 -11.55 46.27
C LYS A 150 -9.43 -12.32 45.56
N LEU A 151 -9.82 -13.42 44.93
CA LEU A 151 -8.96 -14.17 44.02
C LEU A 151 -8.82 -13.38 42.71
N LEU A 152 -7.57 -13.15 42.30
CA LEU A 152 -7.24 -12.52 41.02
C LEU A 152 -6.61 -13.54 40.09
N ILE A 153 -7.09 -13.60 38.86
CA ILE A 153 -6.51 -14.42 37.80
C ILE A 153 -5.72 -13.49 36.88
N LYS A 154 -4.47 -13.86 36.61
CA LYS A 154 -3.59 -13.18 35.67
C LYS A 154 -3.31 -14.07 34.48
N HIS A 155 -3.36 -13.50 33.28
CA HIS A 155 -3.04 -14.20 32.05
C HIS A 155 -1.75 -13.66 31.43
N TYR A 156 -0.83 -14.58 31.13
CA TYR A 156 0.40 -14.30 30.40
C TYR A 156 0.33 -15.01 29.04
N PHE A 157 0.73 -14.31 27.99
CA PHE A 157 0.68 -14.82 26.63
C PHE A 157 2.08 -14.87 26.03
N VAL A 158 2.43 -16.03 25.50
CA VAL A 158 3.74 -16.27 24.87
C VAL A 158 3.59 -17.06 23.57
N THR A 159 4.55 -16.92 22.67
CA THR A 159 4.65 -17.74 21.47
C THR A 159 5.08 -19.18 21.82
N LEU A 160 5.05 -20.09 20.84
CA LEU A 160 5.59 -21.45 21.01
C LEU A 160 7.10 -21.52 21.29
N THR A 161 7.82 -20.41 21.10
CA THR A 161 9.25 -20.26 21.44
C THR A 161 9.47 -19.60 22.81
N GLY A 162 8.39 -19.21 23.51
CA GLY A 162 8.43 -18.56 24.81
C GLY A 162 8.67 -17.05 24.74
N GLU A 163 8.48 -16.44 23.57
CA GLU A 163 8.58 -14.98 23.43
C GLU A 163 7.28 -14.32 23.88
N PRO A 164 7.36 -13.18 24.60
CA PRO A 164 6.18 -12.46 25.06
C PRO A 164 5.36 -11.92 23.89
N ILE A 165 4.03 -11.99 24.00
CA ILE A 165 3.12 -11.39 23.02
C ILE A 165 2.82 -9.95 23.43
N ASP A 166 2.88 -9.03 22.46
CA ASP A 166 2.54 -7.62 22.67
C ASP A 166 1.07 -7.44 23.08
N ILE A 167 0.80 -6.48 23.97
CA ILE A 167 -0.55 -6.22 24.50
C ILE A 167 -1.53 -5.84 23.39
N GLY A 168 -1.11 -5.05 22.41
CA GLY A 168 -1.98 -4.68 21.28
C GLY A 168 -2.35 -5.88 20.42
N LEU A 169 -1.46 -6.89 20.31
CA LEU A 169 -1.78 -8.14 19.64
C LEU A 169 -2.70 -9.03 20.49
N ILE A 170 -2.52 -9.06 21.81
CA ILE A 170 -3.42 -9.79 22.72
C ILE A 170 -4.85 -9.26 22.60
N GLU A 171 -5.01 -7.94 22.67
CA GLU A 171 -6.31 -7.26 22.54
C GLU A 171 -6.90 -7.46 21.13
N GLY A 172 -6.11 -7.22 20.07
CA GLY A 172 -6.55 -7.35 18.69
C GLY A 172 -6.93 -8.78 18.27
N LEU A 173 -6.39 -9.80 18.94
CA LEU A 173 -6.81 -11.19 18.73
C LEU A 173 -7.91 -11.65 19.70
N GLY A 174 -8.26 -10.85 20.70
CA GLY A 174 -9.24 -11.21 21.72
C GLY A 174 -8.80 -12.39 22.58
N LEU A 175 -7.50 -12.52 22.91
CA LEU A 175 -6.98 -13.71 23.61
C LEU A 175 -7.42 -13.83 25.07
N LEU A 176 -8.03 -12.77 25.64
CA LEU A 176 -8.67 -12.83 26.95
C LEU A 176 -10.01 -13.57 26.89
N HIS A 177 -10.76 -13.37 25.80
CA HIS A 177 -12.10 -13.92 25.61
C HIS A 177 -12.05 -15.13 24.68
N VAL A 178 -11.81 -16.30 25.26
CA VAL A 178 -11.64 -17.56 24.52
C VAL A 178 -12.80 -18.53 24.75
N ALA A 179 -13.05 -19.38 23.75
CA ALA A 179 -14.03 -20.45 23.77
C ALA A 179 -13.38 -21.80 23.43
N LEU A 180 -14.10 -22.89 23.66
CA LEU A 180 -13.70 -24.21 23.17
C LEU A 180 -13.85 -24.26 21.64
N PRO A 181 -12.90 -24.88 20.93
CA PRO A 181 -13.01 -25.01 19.48
C PRO A 181 -14.20 -25.89 19.11
N SER A 182 -14.93 -25.51 18.07
CA SER A 182 -16.05 -26.29 17.50
C SER A 182 -15.60 -27.65 16.94
N ARG A 183 -14.31 -27.78 16.59
CA ARG A 183 -13.66 -29.00 16.14
C ARG A 183 -12.51 -29.39 17.06
N THR A 184 -12.35 -30.68 17.33
CA THR A 184 -11.20 -31.16 18.10
C THR A 184 -9.91 -30.92 17.34
N ILE A 185 -8.98 -30.16 17.94
CA ILE A 185 -7.65 -29.94 17.40
C ILE A 185 -6.72 -30.99 18.01
N ARG A 186 -6.09 -31.81 17.17
CA ARG A 186 -5.22 -32.88 17.64
C ARG A 186 -3.85 -32.33 17.99
N VAL A 187 -3.46 -32.50 19.25
CA VAL A 187 -2.13 -32.18 19.77
C VAL A 187 -1.56 -33.45 20.40
N THR A 188 -0.30 -33.78 20.13
CA THR A 188 0.33 -34.94 20.75
C THR A 188 0.73 -34.65 22.19
N VAL A 189 0.82 -35.68 23.03
CA VAL A 189 1.28 -35.53 24.43
C VAL A 189 2.65 -34.85 24.50
N ASP A 190 3.60 -35.26 23.64
CA ASP A 190 4.92 -34.63 23.54
C ASP A 190 4.86 -33.14 23.17
N GLN A 191 3.90 -32.73 22.33
CA GLN A 191 3.71 -31.32 21.99
C GLN A 191 3.18 -30.55 23.21
N CYS A 192 2.18 -31.09 23.89
CA CYS A 192 1.61 -30.53 25.11
C CYS A 192 2.69 -30.29 26.18
N ASP A 193 3.50 -31.30 26.48
CA ASP A 193 4.54 -31.21 27.51
C ASP A 193 5.61 -30.17 27.16
N ARG A 194 6.05 -30.14 25.90
CA ARG A 194 7.03 -29.15 25.42
C ARG A 194 6.47 -27.73 25.53
N TRP A 195 5.24 -27.50 25.09
CA TRP A 195 4.62 -26.18 25.14
C TRP A 195 4.41 -25.71 26.57
N ARG A 196 3.98 -26.60 27.47
CA ARG A 196 3.86 -26.29 28.90
C ARG A 196 5.19 -25.85 29.49
N LEU A 197 6.25 -26.62 29.26
CA LEU A 197 7.60 -26.30 29.74
C LEU A 197 8.11 -24.96 29.21
N VAL A 198 7.88 -24.66 27.93
CA VAL A 198 8.26 -23.38 27.32
C VAL A 198 7.51 -22.22 27.99
N ALA A 199 6.19 -22.36 28.18
CA ALA A 199 5.37 -21.30 28.73
C ALA A 199 5.70 -21.02 30.20
N GLU A 200 5.78 -22.07 31.03
CA GLU A 200 6.16 -21.97 32.44
C GLU A 200 7.56 -21.34 32.60
N ARG A 201 8.51 -21.72 31.75
CA ARG A 201 9.87 -21.13 31.77
C ARG A 201 9.88 -19.67 31.38
N ALA A 202 9.03 -19.27 30.42
CA ALA A 202 8.96 -17.88 29.97
C ALA A 202 8.43 -16.94 31.05
N ILE A 203 7.52 -17.43 31.91
CA ILE A 203 6.93 -16.65 33.00
C ILE A 203 7.63 -16.84 34.35
N ALA A 204 8.62 -17.73 34.44
CA ALA A 204 9.32 -18.02 35.68
C ALA A 204 9.98 -16.76 36.24
N GLY A 205 9.60 -16.38 37.47
CA GLY A 205 10.14 -15.21 38.16
C GLY A 205 9.57 -13.86 37.72
N VAL A 206 8.55 -13.84 36.84
CA VAL A 206 7.84 -12.60 36.44
C VAL A 206 6.96 -12.10 37.57
N ASP A 207 6.26 -13.01 38.24
CA ASP A 207 5.41 -12.75 39.40
C ASP A 207 5.61 -13.90 40.41
N PRO A 208 6.55 -13.77 41.36
CA PRO A 208 6.92 -14.86 42.27
C PRO A 208 5.83 -15.21 43.28
N ASP A 209 4.86 -14.32 43.49
CA ASP A 209 3.74 -14.50 44.42
C ASP A 209 2.53 -15.17 43.75
N SER A 210 2.64 -15.48 42.45
CA SER A 210 1.58 -16.09 41.66
C SER A 210 1.81 -17.58 41.42
N GLU A 211 0.75 -18.36 41.59
CA GLU A 211 0.75 -19.79 41.32
C GLU A 211 0.20 -20.07 39.91
N VAL A 212 0.91 -20.87 39.11
CA VAL A 212 0.43 -21.31 37.79
C VAL A 212 -0.69 -22.33 37.98
N LEU A 213 -1.89 -22.02 37.47
CA LEU A 213 -3.03 -22.94 37.47
C LEU A 213 -3.09 -23.79 36.22
N LEU A 214 -2.93 -23.16 35.05
CA LEU A 214 -3.15 -23.83 33.77
C LEU A 214 -2.34 -23.19 32.64
N THR A 215 -1.69 -24.04 31.84
CA THR A 215 -1.24 -23.65 30.49
C THR A 215 -2.24 -24.15 29.45
N SER A 216 -2.73 -23.23 28.63
CA SER A 216 -3.68 -23.49 27.55
C SER A 216 -3.08 -23.05 26.22
N VAL A 217 -3.50 -23.71 25.13
CA VAL A 217 -3.15 -23.31 23.76
C VAL A 217 -4.32 -22.55 23.18
N VAL A 218 -4.07 -21.35 22.67
CA VAL A 218 -5.03 -20.52 21.96
C VAL A 218 -4.73 -20.59 20.46
N TRP A 219 -5.64 -21.19 19.71
CA TRP A 219 -5.51 -21.37 18.26
C TRP A 219 -6.09 -20.17 17.53
N CYS A 220 -5.20 -19.38 16.92
CA CYS A 220 -5.53 -18.18 16.20
C CYS A 220 -5.47 -18.39 14.68
N LYS A 221 -6.43 -17.83 13.93
CA LYS A 221 -6.44 -17.90 12.47
C LYS A 221 -5.48 -16.88 11.89
N TYR A 222 -4.57 -17.38 11.07
CA TYR A 222 -3.68 -16.57 10.26
C TYR A 222 -4.11 -16.67 8.79
N ALA A 223 -4.35 -15.52 8.18
CA ALA A 223 -4.76 -15.41 6.78
C ALA A 223 -3.56 -15.06 5.91
N GLU A 224 -3.37 -15.82 4.83
CA GLU A 224 -2.40 -15.52 3.79
C GLU A 224 -3.04 -15.74 2.42
N GLY A 225 -2.72 -14.88 1.45
CA GLY A 225 -3.32 -15.01 0.13
C GLY A 225 -2.93 -13.92 -0.85
N LYS A 226 -3.68 -13.90 -1.95
CA LYS A 226 -3.48 -12.97 -3.07
C LYS A 226 -4.78 -12.25 -3.40
N LEU A 227 -4.73 -10.92 -3.43
CA LEU A 227 -5.79 -10.06 -3.95
C LEU A 227 -5.51 -9.79 -5.42
N SER A 228 -6.50 -10.05 -6.27
CA SER A 228 -6.44 -9.78 -7.70
C SER A 228 -7.44 -8.71 -8.08
N PHE A 229 -6.98 -7.72 -8.83
CA PHE A 229 -7.77 -6.59 -9.30
C PHE A 229 -7.98 -6.76 -10.80
N VAL A 230 -9.22 -6.63 -11.25
CA VAL A 230 -9.61 -6.79 -12.66
C VAL A 230 -10.37 -5.55 -13.11
N ILE A 231 -9.89 -4.90 -14.18
CA ILE A 231 -10.51 -3.72 -14.80
C ILE A 231 -10.48 -3.92 -16.32
N GLY A 232 -11.63 -4.19 -16.94
CA GLY A 232 -11.68 -4.65 -18.33
C GLY A 232 -10.90 -5.96 -18.50
N ASP A 233 -9.96 -5.99 -19.45
CA ASP A 233 -9.09 -7.14 -19.71
C ASP A 233 -7.80 -7.13 -18.85
N ALA A 234 -7.58 -6.05 -18.10
CA ALA A 234 -6.39 -5.89 -17.28
C ALA A 234 -6.52 -6.67 -15.97
N THR A 235 -5.44 -7.32 -15.53
CA THR A 235 -5.37 -7.97 -14.22
C THR A 235 -4.04 -7.66 -13.55
N THR A 236 -4.07 -7.25 -12.29
CA THR A 236 -2.88 -7.16 -11.43
C THR A 236 -3.17 -7.76 -10.07
N SER A 237 -2.15 -7.97 -9.24
CA SER A 237 -2.35 -8.61 -7.95
C SER A 237 -1.28 -8.28 -6.92
N ILE A 238 -1.66 -8.41 -5.66
CA ILE A 238 -0.79 -8.24 -4.49
C ILE A 238 -0.99 -9.38 -3.51
N THR A 239 0.05 -9.67 -2.73
CA THR A 239 -0.01 -10.65 -1.64
C THR A 239 -0.33 -9.96 -0.32
N PHE A 240 -1.05 -10.64 0.56
CA PHE A 240 -1.29 -10.19 1.93
C PHE A 240 -1.06 -11.35 2.90
N SER A 241 -0.66 -11.01 4.12
CA SER A 241 -0.58 -11.95 5.24
C SER A 241 -0.83 -11.22 6.55
N GLY A 242 -1.47 -11.87 7.51
CA GLY A 242 -1.80 -11.27 8.80
C GLY A 242 -2.77 -12.12 9.61
N TRP A 243 -3.01 -11.72 10.85
CA TRP A 243 -4.02 -12.38 11.67
C TRP A 243 -5.42 -12.09 11.15
N ALA A 244 -6.22 -13.14 10.96
CA ALA A 244 -7.51 -13.03 10.32
C ALA A 244 -8.47 -12.10 11.09
N GLN A 245 -8.43 -12.15 12.42
CA GLN A 245 -9.21 -11.27 13.30
C GLN A 245 -8.95 -9.80 13.01
N GLN A 246 -7.69 -9.42 12.82
CA GLN A 246 -7.28 -8.02 12.60
C GLN A 246 -7.76 -7.45 11.26
N PHE A 247 -7.98 -8.31 10.27
CA PHE A 247 -8.64 -7.90 9.02
C PHE A 247 -10.15 -7.73 9.22
N VAL A 248 -10.77 -8.60 10.03
CA VAL A 248 -12.22 -8.59 10.27
C VAL A 248 -12.66 -7.37 11.07
N ASP A 249 -11.90 -7.00 12.10
CA ASP A 249 -12.15 -5.81 12.93
C ASP A 249 -11.64 -4.50 12.29
N GLY A 250 -10.80 -4.60 11.25
CA GLY A 250 -10.23 -3.47 10.52
C GLY A 250 -9.05 -2.79 11.23
N SER A 251 -8.50 -3.40 12.28
CA SER A 251 -7.27 -2.94 12.95
C SER A 251 -6.06 -2.99 12.02
N VAL A 252 -6.05 -3.92 11.05
CA VAL A 252 -5.04 -4.02 10.00
C VAL A 252 -5.71 -4.00 8.63
N LYS A 253 -5.16 -3.19 7.72
CA LYS A 253 -5.55 -3.18 6.30
C LYS A 253 -4.63 -4.08 5.49
N PRO A 254 -5.10 -4.68 4.38
CA PRO A 254 -4.22 -5.29 3.40
C PRO A 254 -3.24 -4.26 2.83
N PRO A 255 -2.11 -4.67 2.23
CA PRO A 255 -1.15 -3.73 1.68
C PRO A 255 -1.75 -2.93 0.50
N PRO A 256 -1.44 -1.63 0.35
CA PRO A 256 -1.90 -0.88 -0.82
C PRO A 256 -1.21 -1.36 -2.10
N LEU A 257 -1.83 -1.16 -3.27
CA LEU A 257 -1.14 -1.37 -4.55
C LEU A 257 -0.05 -0.30 -4.69
N VAL A 258 1.12 -0.72 -5.16
CA VAL A 258 2.26 0.17 -5.42
C VAL A 258 2.50 0.27 -6.92
N CYS A 259 2.50 1.48 -7.47
CA CYS A 259 2.90 1.70 -8.85
C CYS A 259 4.41 1.49 -8.99
N ALA A 260 4.83 0.54 -9.83
CA ALA A 260 6.26 0.27 -10.04
C ALA A 260 7.01 1.45 -10.66
N ALA A 261 6.36 2.26 -11.49
CA ALA A 261 7.00 3.37 -12.20
C ALA A 261 7.10 4.66 -11.36
N THR A 262 6.09 4.97 -10.55
CA THR A 262 6.02 6.22 -9.77
C THR A 262 6.29 6.04 -8.28
N GLY A 263 6.21 4.81 -7.76
CA GLY A 263 6.31 4.51 -6.32
C GLY A 263 5.09 4.92 -5.50
N VAL A 264 4.07 5.53 -6.12
CA VAL A 264 2.81 5.91 -5.47
C VAL A 264 2.12 4.67 -4.91
N ARG A 265 1.54 4.80 -3.71
CA ARG A 265 0.85 3.72 -2.99
C ARG A 265 -0.57 4.18 -2.70
N SER A 266 -1.58 3.42 -3.13
CA SER A 266 -2.98 3.76 -2.84
C SER A 266 -3.87 2.52 -2.76
N TYR A 267 -5.07 2.74 -2.22
CA TYR A 267 -6.19 1.81 -2.23
C TYR A 267 -7.24 2.19 -3.29
N HIS A 268 -7.11 3.36 -3.93
CA HIS A 268 -7.93 3.76 -5.07
C HIS A 268 -7.23 3.39 -6.37
N LEU A 269 -7.81 2.47 -7.13
CA LEU A 269 -7.20 1.87 -8.31
C LEU A 269 -8.01 2.16 -9.56
N ALA A 270 -7.31 2.36 -10.68
CA ALA A 270 -7.92 2.48 -12.00
C ALA A 270 -7.00 1.88 -13.08
N ALA A 271 -7.54 1.69 -14.28
CA ALA A 271 -6.76 1.30 -15.45
C ALA A 271 -6.38 2.52 -16.30
N THR A 272 -5.18 2.49 -16.86
CA THR A 272 -4.76 3.30 -17.99
C THR A 272 -5.30 2.72 -19.31
N ASP A 273 -5.28 3.50 -20.38
CA ASP A 273 -5.86 3.09 -21.67
C ASP A 273 -5.07 1.98 -22.36
N ASP A 274 -3.83 1.72 -21.93
CA ASP A 274 -3.00 0.59 -22.38
C ASP A 274 -3.28 -0.71 -21.59
N GLY A 275 -4.19 -0.68 -20.60
CA GLY A 275 -4.55 -1.82 -19.79
C GLY A 275 -3.66 -2.06 -18.56
N SER A 276 -2.86 -1.08 -18.14
CA SER A 276 -2.13 -1.18 -16.87
C SER A 276 -3.01 -0.75 -15.69
N ILE A 277 -3.13 -1.58 -14.64
CA ILE A 277 -3.82 -1.18 -13.39
C ILE A 277 -2.80 -0.52 -12.46
N ALA A 278 -3.11 0.69 -12.01
CA ALA A 278 -2.27 1.46 -11.11
C ALA A 278 -3.12 2.23 -10.07
N PRO A 279 -2.49 2.74 -9.00
CA PRO A 279 -3.09 3.78 -8.17
C PRO A 279 -3.66 4.93 -9.01
N PHE A 280 -4.87 5.37 -8.71
CA PHE A 280 -5.53 6.44 -9.45
C PHE A 280 -4.68 7.71 -9.50
N GLU A 281 -4.01 8.04 -8.40
CA GLU A 281 -3.14 9.20 -8.25
C GLU A 281 -1.83 9.07 -9.05
N ALA A 282 -1.49 7.88 -9.54
CA ALA A 282 -0.37 7.66 -10.45
C ALA A 282 -0.76 7.83 -11.93
N ILE A 283 -2.05 8.02 -12.24
CA ILE A 283 -2.58 8.11 -13.59
C ILE A 283 -2.86 9.57 -13.94
N GLY A 284 -2.31 10.02 -15.07
CA GLY A 284 -2.56 11.32 -15.67
C GLY A 284 -3.34 11.21 -16.98
N THR A 285 -3.81 12.35 -17.48
CA THR A 285 -4.41 12.44 -18.83
C THR A 285 -3.49 13.23 -19.74
N CYS A 286 -3.15 12.67 -20.90
CA CYS A 286 -2.40 13.37 -21.92
C CYS A 286 -3.24 14.52 -22.52
N SER A 287 -2.76 15.75 -22.42
CA SER A 287 -3.51 16.94 -22.89
C SER A 287 -3.63 17.08 -24.42
N GLU A 288 -2.97 16.20 -25.19
CA GLU A 288 -3.01 16.19 -26.66
C GLU A 288 -3.86 15.04 -27.20
N SER A 289 -3.79 13.85 -26.60
CA SER A 289 -4.54 12.67 -27.06
C SER A 289 -5.79 12.38 -26.24
N GLY A 290 -5.92 12.96 -25.04
CA GLY A 290 -6.98 12.61 -24.08
C GLY A 290 -6.79 11.25 -23.42
N LYS A 291 -5.72 10.52 -23.74
CA LYS A 291 -5.48 9.18 -23.19
C LYS A 291 -5.11 9.21 -21.71
N ARG A 292 -5.59 8.23 -20.96
CA ARG A 292 -5.16 7.96 -19.57
C ARG A 292 -3.87 7.14 -19.59
N VAL A 293 -2.82 7.69 -19.02
CA VAL A 293 -1.46 7.10 -19.01
C VAL A 293 -0.81 7.30 -17.65
N LEU A 294 0.29 6.62 -17.36
CA LEU A 294 1.01 6.87 -16.11
C LEU A 294 1.61 8.27 -16.10
N LEU A 295 1.61 8.93 -14.93
CA LEU A 295 2.22 10.26 -14.78
C LEU A 295 3.71 10.26 -15.14
N SER A 296 4.42 9.15 -14.90
CA SER A 296 5.82 8.98 -15.29
C SER A 296 6.06 8.99 -16.81
N GLU A 297 5.01 8.75 -17.60
CA GLU A 297 5.07 8.78 -19.08
C GLU A 297 4.75 10.15 -19.65
N LEU A 298 4.30 11.10 -18.82
CA LEU A 298 3.97 12.45 -19.25
C LEU A 298 5.18 13.38 -19.10
N GLU A 299 5.49 14.10 -20.18
CA GLU A 299 6.39 15.25 -20.13
C GLU A 299 5.58 16.53 -19.92
N THR A 300 6.17 17.50 -19.21
CA THR A 300 5.54 18.79 -18.95
C THR A 300 6.06 19.86 -19.89
N CYS A 301 5.14 20.56 -20.56
CA CYS A 301 5.46 21.69 -21.41
C CYS A 301 5.93 22.90 -20.61
N GLN A 302 7.16 23.36 -20.88
CA GLN A 302 7.80 24.46 -20.16
C GLN A 302 7.01 25.79 -20.23
N ILE A 303 6.20 26.00 -21.28
CA ILE A 303 5.42 27.24 -21.46
C ILE A 303 3.98 27.10 -20.96
N THR A 304 3.33 25.98 -21.25
CA THR A 304 1.89 25.84 -20.95
C THR A 304 1.63 25.17 -19.60
N GLY A 305 2.64 24.52 -19.01
CA GLY A 305 2.50 23.69 -17.81
C GLY A 305 1.71 22.40 -18.02
N ARG A 306 1.25 22.11 -19.24
CA ARG A 306 0.43 20.93 -19.53
C ARG A 306 1.30 19.68 -19.74
N GLY A 307 0.81 18.55 -19.22
CA GLY A 307 1.38 17.22 -19.43
C GLY A 307 0.91 16.60 -20.76
N ALA A 308 1.80 15.99 -21.52
CA ALA A 308 1.44 15.16 -22.67
C ALA A 308 2.47 14.04 -22.89
N LEU A 309 2.14 13.10 -23.77
CA LEU A 309 3.08 12.04 -24.17
C LEU A 309 4.27 12.63 -24.96
N PRO A 310 5.48 12.02 -24.87
CA PRO A 310 6.70 12.53 -25.49
C PRO A 310 6.59 12.81 -27.00
N ASP A 311 5.80 12.01 -27.73
CA ASP A 311 5.62 12.15 -29.18
C ASP A 311 4.89 13.44 -29.60
N ALA A 312 4.20 14.08 -28.66
CA ALA A 312 3.55 15.37 -28.87
C ALA A 312 4.49 16.57 -28.64
N PHE A 313 5.71 16.32 -28.17
CA PHE A 313 6.72 17.34 -27.95
C PHE A 313 7.64 17.52 -29.15
N GLU A 314 8.17 18.73 -29.27
CA GLU A 314 9.22 19.10 -30.20
C GLU A 314 10.18 20.06 -29.50
N THR A 315 11.46 19.91 -29.79
CA THR A 315 12.50 20.78 -29.24
C THR A 315 12.67 21.99 -30.12
N CYS A 316 12.52 23.19 -29.54
CA CYS A 316 12.74 24.44 -30.24
C CYS A 316 14.19 24.49 -30.77
N PRO A 317 14.42 24.64 -32.09
CA PRO A 317 15.77 24.64 -32.66
C PRO A 317 16.60 25.87 -32.27
N VAL A 318 15.97 26.91 -31.71
CA VAL A 318 16.61 28.19 -31.34
C VAL A 318 16.91 28.28 -29.85
N SER A 319 15.97 27.90 -28.97
CA SER A 319 16.15 27.99 -27.51
C SER A 319 16.53 26.67 -26.86
N GLY A 320 16.26 25.53 -27.49
CA GLY A 320 16.40 24.21 -26.88
C GLY A 320 15.23 23.81 -25.98
N ASP A 321 14.23 24.68 -25.79
CA ASP A 321 13.04 24.38 -24.98
C ASP A 321 12.27 23.19 -25.56
N ARG A 322 11.85 22.26 -24.71
CA ARG A 322 11.00 21.13 -25.11
C ARG A 322 9.53 21.49 -24.87
N LEU A 323 8.78 21.62 -25.96
CA LEU A 323 7.44 22.20 -25.96
C LEU A 323 6.47 21.31 -26.71
N LEU A 324 5.18 21.44 -26.39
CA LEU A 324 4.12 20.83 -27.20
C LEU A 324 4.21 21.40 -28.62
N ARG A 325 4.06 20.54 -29.64
CA ARG A 325 4.11 20.97 -31.06
C ARG A 325 3.16 22.13 -31.36
N ARG A 326 1.95 22.11 -30.76
CA ARG A 326 0.96 23.19 -30.90
C ARG A 326 1.31 24.50 -30.18
N ALA A 327 2.23 24.46 -29.22
CA ALA A 327 2.69 25.65 -28.48
C ALA A 327 3.85 26.37 -29.19
N LEU A 328 4.45 25.75 -30.20
CA LEU A 328 5.44 26.41 -31.05
C LEU A 328 4.78 27.46 -31.94
N ALA A 329 5.49 28.56 -32.16
CA ALA A 329 5.08 29.63 -33.04
C ALA A 329 6.05 29.76 -34.23
N ALA A 330 5.52 30.00 -35.42
CA ALA A 330 6.35 30.16 -36.61
C ALA A 330 7.05 31.53 -36.62
N CYS A 331 8.36 31.54 -36.82
CA CYS A 331 9.12 32.76 -37.03
C CYS A 331 8.73 33.40 -38.39
N THR A 332 8.31 34.66 -38.40
CA THR A 332 7.90 35.36 -39.64
C THR A 332 9.02 35.46 -40.69
N ASN A 333 10.29 35.45 -40.26
CA ASN A 333 11.43 35.48 -41.17
C ASN A 333 11.78 34.08 -41.70
N CYS A 334 12.21 33.17 -40.82
CA CYS A 334 12.75 31.88 -41.23
C CYS A 334 11.73 30.73 -41.31
N GLN A 335 10.47 30.99 -40.92
CA GLN A 335 9.36 30.02 -40.90
C GLN A 335 9.59 28.77 -40.02
N GLN A 336 10.66 28.73 -39.23
CA GLN A 336 10.86 27.67 -38.24
C GLN A 336 9.82 27.77 -37.12
N SER A 337 9.30 26.62 -36.69
CA SER A 337 8.55 26.44 -35.45
C SER A 337 9.50 26.64 -34.27
N VAL A 338 9.33 27.71 -33.52
CA VAL A 338 10.19 28.07 -32.39
C VAL A 338 9.37 28.33 -31.14
N SER A 339 10.04 28.27 -30.00
CA SER A 339 9.49 28.68 -28.72
C SER A 339 9.02 30.15 -28.78
N PRO A 340 7.81 30.46 -28.29
CA PRO A 340 7.34 31.83 -28.11
C PRO A 340 8.32 32.72 -27.33
N THR A 341 9.08 32.18 -26.37
CA THR A 341 10.08 32.94 -25.60
C THR A 341 11.29 33.34 -26.46
N ALA A 342 11.56 32.59 -27.54
CA ALA A 342 12.60 32.91 -28.51
C ALA A 342 12.17 33.99 -29.52
N LEU A 343 10.90 34.40 -29.54
CA LEU A 343 10.38 35.41 -30.45
C LEU A 343 10.40 36.80 -29.81
N ALA A 344 10.83 37.81 -30.59
CA ALA A 344 10.44 39.19 -30.36
C ALA A 344 10.07 39.84 -31.69
N ASP A 345 8.99 40.61 -31.71
CA ASP A 345 8.36 41.11 -32.95
C ASP A 345 8.13 40.00 -33.98
N SER A 346 7.68 38.83 -33.52
CA SER A 346 7.47 37.62 -34.34
C SER A 346 8.72 37.14 -35.09
N ARG A 347 9.93 37.52 -34.65
CA ARG A 347 11.21 37.07 -35.20
C ARG A 347 12.01 36.32 -34.14
N CYS A 348 12.50 35.14 -34.49
CA CYS A 348 13.31 34.34 -33.58
C CYS A 348 14.67 34.99 -33.30
N THR A 349 15.27 34.66 -32.15
CA THR A 349 16.59 35.15 -31.76
C THR A 349 17.65 34.94 -32.85
N ALA A 350 17.70 33.76 -33.49
CA ALA A 350 18.63 33.49 -34.60
C ALA A 350 18.47 34.48 -35.77
N CYS A 351 17.23 34.81 -36.16
CA CYS A 351 16.98 35.81 -37.21
C CYS A 351 17.36 37.24 -36.78
N ARG A 352 17.33 37.54 -35.47
CA ARG A 352 17.70 38.84 -34.91
C ARG A 352 19.20 38.98 -34.71
N SER A 353 19.92 37.88 -34.45
CA SER A 353 21.36 37.84 -34.16
C SER A 353 22.25 37.49 -35.37
N LEU A 354 21.74 37.65 -36.60
CA LEU A 354 22.49 37.42 -37.85
C LEU A 354 23.85 38.14 -37.86
N MET A 355 24.94 37.38 -37.87
CA MET A 355 26.31 37.89 -37.89
C MET A 355 26.82 38.02 -39.33
N LYS A 356 27.69 39.00 -39.59
CA LYS A 356 28.36 39.10 -40.89
C LYS A 356 29.34 37.93 -41.04
N VAL A 357 29.36 37.32 -42.23
CA VAL A 357 30.28 36.22 -42.56
C VAL A 357 30.94 36.51 -43.91
N SER A 358 32.19 36.09 -44.07
CA SER A 358 32.89 36.12 -45.36
C SER A 358 32.53 34.86 -46.18
N LYS A 359 32.88 34.87 -47.47
CA LYS A 359 32.72 33.69 -48.33
C LYS A 359 33.63 32.53 -47.93
N ASP A 360 34.73 32.85 -47.25
CA ASP A 360 35.71 31.88 -46.74
C ASP A 360 35.27 31.20 -45.43
N ASP A 361 34.16 31.63 -44.80
CA ASP A 361 33.57 30.89 -43.68
C ASP A 361 33.23 29.47 -44.18
N PRO A 362 33.68 28.39 -43.51
CA PRO A 362 33.49 27.02 -44.00
C PRO A 362 32.02 26.68 -44.31
N ARG A 363 31.08 27.26 -43.55
CA ARG A 363 29.63 27.05 -43.76
C ARG A 363 29.16 27.75 -45.02
N MET A 364 29.66 28.96 -45.28
CA MET A 364 29.38 29.70 -46.52
C MET A 364 30.07 29.06 -47.72
N ALA A 365 31.33 28.66 -47.61
CA ALA A 365 32.06 27.98 -48.68
C ALA A 365 31.33 26.71 -49.13
N ARG A 366 30.84 25.90 -48.17
CA ARG A 366 30.02 24.72 -48.45
C ARG A 366 28.71 25.10 -49.17
N LEU A 367 28.00 26.13 -48.70
CA LEU A 367 26.77 26.61 -49.31
C LEU A 367 26.97 27.10 -50.75
N LEU A 368 28.05 27.84 -50.99
CA LEU A 368 28.38 28.40 -52.30
C LEU A 368 28.90 27.33 -53.27
N GLY A 369 29.51 26.25 -52.74
CA GLY A 369 29.83 25.07 -53.53
C GLY A 369 28.57 24.37 -54.05
N GLU A 370 27.56 24.21 -53.20
CA GLU A 370 26.28 23.59 -53.56
C GLU A 370 25.44 24.50 -54.49
N TYR A 371 25.44 25.81 -54.24
CA TYR A 371 24.67 26.79 -55.01
C TYR A 371 25.57 27.92 -55.57
N PRO A 372 26.35 27.68 -56.64
CA PRO A 372 27.33 28.64 -57.15
C PRO A 372 26.76 29.99 -57.58
N LYS A 373 25.50 30.03 -58.06
CA LYS A 373 24.85 31.30 -58.47
C LYS A 373 24.61 32.27 -57.32
N LEU A 374 24.71 31.81 -56.07
CA LEU A 374 24.68 32.67 -54.90
C LEU A 374 25.96 33.51 -54.79
N ASP A 375 27.09 33.10 -55.38
CA ASP A 375 28.37 33.79 -55.19
C ASP A 375 28.38 35.26 -55.66
N ARG A 376 27.47 35.63 -56.57
CA ARG A 376 27.29 37.03 -57.03
C ARG A 376 26.89 38.03 -55.93
N TRP A 377 26.43 37.57 -54.77
CA TRP A 377 26.01 38.45 -53.69
C TRP A 377 27.21 38.88 -52.82
N PRO A 378 27.47 40.20 -52.68
CA PRO A 378 28.71 40.67 -52.07
C PRO A 378 28.68 40.73 -50.54
N ARG A 379 27.48 40.66 -49.91
CA ARG A 379 27.33 40.81 -48.45
C ARG A 379 26.49 39.70 -47.89
N TRP A 380 27.04 39.00 -46.92
CA TRP A 380 26.42 37.85 -46.27
C TRP A 380 26.25 38.08 -44.77
N LYS A 381 25.13 37.59 -44.27
CA LYS A 381 24.94 37.34 -42.85
C LYS A 381 24.41 35.93 -42.64
N LEU A 382 24.85 35.29 -41.56
CA LEU A 382 24.46 33.93 -41.24
C LEU A 382 24.16 33.82 -39.75
N ALA A 383 23.15 33.04 -39.43
CA ALA A 383 22.87 32.52 -38.11
C ALA A 383 22.58 31.03 -38.24
N GLU A 384 22.83 30.31 -37.17
CA GLU A 384 22.74 28.86 -37.12
C GLU A 384 21.81 28.48 -35.97
N THR A 385 20.90 27.55 -36.24
CA THR A 385 20.06 26.90 -35.23
C THR A 385 20.47 25.44 -35.13
N ALA A 386 19.81 24.67 -34.26
CA ALA A 386 20.09 23.24 -34.12
C ALA A 386 19.91 22.47 -35.46
N SER A 387 18.95 22.89 -36.29
CA SER A 387 18.55 22.16 -37.50
C SER A 387 18.84 22.87 -38.83
N VAL A 388 19.01 24.20 -38.84
CA VAL A 388 19.10 24.96 -40.10
C VAL A 388 20.11 26.10 -40.06
N TYR A 389 20.58 26.48 -41.24
CA TYR A 389 21.22 27.78 -41.49
C TYR A 389 20.19 28.80 -41.92
N VAL A 390 20.24 29.99 -41.31
CA VAL A 390 19.47 31.17 -41.73
C VAL A 390 20.44 32.16 -42.35
N VAL A 391 20.38 32.33 -43.66
CA VAL A 391 21.35 33.09 -44.44
C VAL A 391 20.66 34.28 -45.11
N VAL A 392 21.25 35.47 -44.97
CA VAL A 392 20.79 36.68 -45.64
C VAL A 392 21.89 37.20 -46.57
N ALA A 393 21.59 37.21 -47.86
CA ALA A 393 22.39 37.87 -48.89
C ALA A 393 21.86 39.28 -49.13
N ALA A 394 22.74 40.25 -49.40
CA ALA A 394 22.34 41.62 -49.73
C ALA A 394 23.20 42.22 -50.84
N SER A 395 22.55 42.95 -51.75
CA SER A 395 23.18 43.81 -52.76
C SER A 395 22.80 45.28 -52.49
N MET A 396 23.04 46.18 -53.46
CA MET A 396 22.67 47.59 -53.26
C MET A 396 21.16 47.79 -53.08
N THR A 397 20.33 47.09 -53.85
CA THR A 397 18.87 47.30 -53.88
C THR A 397 18.07 46.11 -53.37
N LYS A 398 18.61 44.89 -53.44
CA LYS A 398 17.90 43.65 -53.13
C LYS A 398 18.48 42.95 -51.91
N ARG A 399 17.65 42.13 -51.27
CA ARG A 399 18.04 41.20 -50.21
C ARG A 399 17.37 39.84 -50.47
N LEU A 400 18.08 38.78 -50.12
CA LEU A 400 17.61 37.40 -50.23
C LEU A 400 17.77 36.74 -48.86
N LEU A 401 16.72 36.06 -48.39
CA LEU A 401 16.72 35.23 -47.19
C LEU A 401 16.59 33.78 -47.64
N ILE A 402 17.53 32.95 -47.21
CA ILE A 402 17.60 31.53 -47.51
C ILE A 402 17.65 30.79 -46.18
N VAL A 403 16.77 29.81 -45.99
CA VAL A 403 16.80 28.89 -44.85
C VAL A 403 17.08 27.50 -45.38
N LEU A 404 18.17 26.91 -44.91
CA LEU A 404 18.70 25.65 -45.43
C LEU A 404 18.80 24.64 -44.30
N ASN A 405 18.40 23.40 -44.54
CA ASN A 405 18.71 22.32 -43.62
C ASN A 405 20.24 22.19 -43.49
N LYS A 406 20.74 22.09 -42.26
CA LYS A 406 22.17 22.09 -41.95
C LYS A 406 22.90 20.85 -42.50
N ASN A 407 22.19 19.73 -42.60
CA ASN A 407 22.78 18.43 -42.90
C ASN A 407 22.98 18.25 -44.41
N ASP A 408 21.93 18.50 -45.20
CA ASP A 408 21.88 18.24 -46.65
C ASP A 408 21.85 19.52 -47.50
N LEU A 409 21.82 20.70 -46.89
CA LEU A 409 21.71 22.00 -47.56
C LEU A 409 20.46 22.15 -48.44
N VAL A 410 19.42 21.36 -48.23
CA VAL A 410 18.14 21.54 -48.92
C VAL A 410 17.50 22.86 -48.50
N VAL A 411 17.06 23.65 -49.48
CA VAL A 411 16.38 24.93 -49.23
C VAL A 411 14.96 24.69 -48.72
N LEU A 412 14.75 24.93 -47.43
CA LEU A 412 13.45 24.82 -46.77
C LEU A 412 12.59 26.07 -47.04
N TRP A 413 13.22 27.25 -47.03
CA TRP A 413 12.53 28.53 -47.25
C TRP A 413 13.39 29.52 -48.03
N LEU A 414 12.76 30.25 -48.94
CA LEU A 414 13.39 31.30 -49.75
C LEU A 414 12.46 32.50 -49.82
N ALA A 415 12.98 33.69 -49.50
CA ALA A 415 12.24 34.94 -49.59
C ALA A 415 13.11 36.09 -50.08
N LYS A 416 12.51 37.03 -50.80
CA LYS A 416 13.16 38.24 -51.31
C LYS A 416 12.64 39.48 -50.59
N GLY A 417 13.48 40.50 -50.49
CA GLY A 417 13.14 41.80 -49.92
C GLY A 417 13.91 42.93 -50.59
N SER A 418 13.49 44.16 -50.36
CA SER A 418 14.25 45.36 -50.73
C SER A 418 15.15 45.77 -49.57
N ARG A 419 16.27 46.45 -49.86
CA ARG A 419 17.08 47.05 -48.79
C ARG A 419 16.32 48.16 -48.04
N PHE A 420 15.34 48.77 -48.69
CA PHE A 420 14.55 49.88 -48.17
C PHE A 420 13.28 49.43 -47.41
N THR A 421 12.94 48.13 -47.45
CA THR A 421 11.75 47.61 -46.76
C THR A 421 12.13 46.48 -45.80
N LYS A 422 11.41 46.38 -44.68
CA LYS A 422 11.57 45.29 -43.70
C LYS A 422 10.78 44.02 -44.07
N LYS A 423 9.91 44.10 -45.09
CA LYS A 423 9.01 43.01 -45.48
C LYS A 423 9.74 42.00 -46.38
N TRP A 424 9.59 40.73 -46.06
CA TRP A 424 9.98 39.61 -46.91
C TRP A 424 8.79 39.15 -47.73
N THR A 425 9.04 38.79 -49.00
CA THR A 425 8.06 38.17 -49.89
C THR A 425 8.57 36.80 -50.29
N LYS A 426 7.75 35.76 -50.18
CA LYS A 426 8.11 34.39 -50.60
C LYS A 426 8.62 34.42 -52.05
N ALA A 427 9.74 33.76 -52.30
CA ALA A 427 10.30 33.65 -53.64
C ALA A 427 9.42 32.72 -54.50
N THR A 428 9.21 33.10 -55.76
CA THR A 428 8.51 32.27 -56.76
C THR A 428 9.40 31.13 -57.24
N ASP A 429 8.84 30.15 -57.96
CA ASP A 429 9.64 29.06 -58.53
C ASP A 429 10.66 29.57 -59.56
N ILE A 430 10.31 30.62 -60.30
CA ILE A 430 11.24 31.31 -61.21
C ILE A 430 12.40 31.92 -60.41
N ASP A 431 12.11 32.56 -59.27
CA ASP A 431 13.16 33.11 -58.39
C ASP A 431 14.05 31.97 -57.86
N ARG A 432 13.46 30.85 -57.43
CA ARG A 432 14.20 29.66 -56.96
C ARG A 432 15.15 29.13 -58.03
N ALA A 433 14.68 28.94 -59.26
CA ALA A 433 15.53 28.52 -60.38
C ALA A 433 16.59 29.57 -60.73
N THR A 434 16.30 30.86 -60.56
CA THR A 434 17.25 31.95 -60.84
C THR A 434 18.38 32.03 -59.81
N TYR A 435 18.13 31.61 -58.56
CA TYR A 435 19.07 31.76 -57.45
C TYR A 435 19.79 30.46 -57.07
N LEU A 436 19.18 29.30 -57.29
CA LEU A 436 19.66 28.01 -56.76
C LEU A 436 20.14 27.04 -57.86
N GLN A 437 19.45 26.98 -58.99
CA GLN A 437 19.94 26.30 -60.20
C GLN A 437 20.80 27.26 -60.99
#